data_AF-X1A2T3-F1
#
_entry.id   AF-X1A2T3-F1
#
_cell.length_a   1.000
_cell.length_b   1.000
_cell.length_c   1.000
_cell.angle_alpha   90.00
_cell.angle_beta   90.00
_cell.angle_gamma   90.00
#
_symmetry.space_group_name_H-M   'P 1'
#
loop_
_entity.id
_entity.type
_entity.pdbx_description
1 polymer ?
#
loop_
_entity_poly.entity_id
_entity_poly.type
_entity_poly.pdbx_seq_one_letter_code
_entity_poly.pdbx_strand_id
1 'polypeptide(L)'
;MLNQNEVRIRKTIADFPDLVKQWHPTKNGTIKPEDITAGSDRKYWWKCVNGPDHEWEAQARSRTKKKSRCPCCVGRKVSVTNSLANLYPKIAKEWHPTKNGTIKPEQVVAGSNTKVWWKCVNGPDHEWEISSQIRTGK
;
A
#
# COMPACT_ATOMS: atom_id res chain seq x y z
N MET A 1 -48.70 -20.24 5.33
CA MET A 1 -47.32 -20.72 5.21
C MET A 1 -46.63 -19.85 4.16
N LEU A 2 -45.73 -18.96 4.55
CA LEU A 2 -44.95 -18.16 3.60
C LEU A 2 -43.60 -18.83 3.41
N ASN A 3 -43.36 -19.30 2.19
CA ASN A 3 -42.13 -19.94 1.75
C ASN A 3 -41.01 -18.88 1.69
N GLN A 4 -40.24 -18.73 2.76
CA GLN A 4 -39.02 -17.93 2.78
C GLN A 4 -37.87 -18.70 2.13
N ASN A 5 -37.98 -18.95 0.83
CA ASN A 5 -36.83 -19.33 0.00
C ASN A 5 -36.50 -18.16 -0.92
N GLU A 6 -36.07 -17.05 -0.33
CA GLU A 6 -35.31 -16.05 -1.08
C GLU A 6 -33.98 -16.70 -1.46
N VAL A 7 -33.78 -16.95 -2.76
CA VAL A 7 -32.48 -17.33 -3.30
C VAL A 7 -31.50 -16.22 -2.91
N ARG A 8 -30.62 -16.48 -1.94
CA ARG A 8 -29.63 -15.51 -1.51
C ARG A 8 -28.60 -15.33 -2.63
N ILE A 9 -28.84 -14.34 -3.49
CA ILE A 9 -27.96 -14.00 -4.60
C ILE A 9 -26.56 -13.73 -4.03
N ARG A 10 -25.59 -14.54 -4.43
CA ARG A 10 -24.19 -14.35 -4.00
C ARG A 10 -23.65 -13.12 -4.73
N LYS A 11 -23.30 -12.08 -3.97
CA LYS A 11 -22.61 -10.91 -4.52
C LYS A 11 -21.25 -11.30 -5.11
N THR A 12 -20.89 -10.65 -6.19
CA THR A 12 -19.61 -10.74 -6.90
C THR A 12 -18.79 -9.48 -6.67
N ILE A 13 -17.60 -9.34 -7.26
CA ILE A 13 -16.85 -8.07 -7.19
C ILE A 13 -17.52 -6.98 -8.04
N ALA A 14 -18.26 -7.35 -9.10
CA ALA A 14 -18.98 -6.39 -9.93
C ALA A 14 -20.03 -5.56 -9.15
N ASP A 15 -20.54 -6.10 -8.04
CA ASP A 15 -21.48 -5.40 -7.15
C ASP A 15 -20.83 -4.31 -6.27
N PHE A 16 -19.53 -4.07 -6.41
CA PHE A 16 -18.76 -3.09 -5.63
C PHE A 16 -18.04 -2.12 -6.58
N PRO A 17 -18.69 -1.01 -7.02
CA PRO A 17 -18.13 -0.11 -8.02
C PRO A 17 -16.73 0.42 -7.68
N ASP A 18 -16.45 0.72 -6.41
CA ASP A 18 -15.13 1.20 -5.97
C ASP A 18 -14.05 0.12 -6.04
N LEU A 19 -14.43 -1.15 -5.98
CA LEU A 19 -13.50 -2.28 -6.16
C LEU A 19 -13.30 -2.60 -7.65
N VAL A 20 -14.35 -2.48 -8.47
CA VAL A 20 -14.23 -2.60 -9.94
C VAL A 20 -13.24 -1.57 -10.49
N LYS A 21 -13.35 -0.31 -10.05
CA LYS A 21 -12.36 0.74 -10.38
C LYS A 21 -10.94 0.41 -9.96
N GLN A 22 -10.78 -0.49 -8.99
CA GLN A 22 -9.48 -0.93 -8.48
C GLN A 22 -9.04 -2.29 -9.03
N TRP A 23 -9.81 -2.91 -9.91
CA TRP A 23 -9.42 -4.15 -10.56
C TRP A 23 -8.21 -3.90 -11.46
N HIS A 24 -7.17 -4.72 -11.34
CA HIS A 24 -5.99 -4.51 -12.16
C HIS A 24 -6.29 -4.81 -13.64
N PRO A 25 -5.92 -3.93 -14.60
CA PRO A 25 -6.35 -4.06 -15.99
C PRO A 25 -5.80 -5.29 -16.73
N THR A 26 -4.58 -5.75 -16.40
CA THR A 26 -3.91 -6.84 -17.13
C THR A 26 -3.49 -8.06 -16.29
N LYS A 27 -3.21 -7.90 -14.99
CA LYS A 27 -2.62 -8.97 -14.16
C LYS A 27 -3.58 -10.07 -13.69
N ASN A 28 -4.88 -9.92 -13.94
CA ASN A 28 -5.86 -10.98 -13.65
C ASN A 28 -6.20 -11.84 -14.89
N GLY A 29 -5.48 -11.66 -16.00
CA GLY A 29 -5.73 -12.40 -17.23
C GLY A 29 -7.14 -12.14 -17.76
N THR A 30 -7.87 -13.22 -18.07
CA THR A 30 -9.25 -13.16 -18.58
C THR A 30 -10.32 -13.11 -17.49
N ILE A 31 -9.94 -13.20 -16.21
CA ILE A 31 -10.87 -13.22 -15.08
C ILE A 31 -11.49 -11.83 -14.89
N LYS A 32 -12.81 -11.78 -14.85
CA LYS A 32 -13.57 -10.54 -14.68
C LYS A 32 -14.14 -10.43 -13.25
N PRO A 33 -14.43 -9.21 -12.76
CA PRO A 33 -15.05 -9.00 -11.45
C PRO A 33 -16.34 -9.80 -11.19
N GLU A 34 -17.17 -9.99 -12.20
CA GLU A 34 -18.43 -10.75 -12.14
C GLU A 34 -18.22 -12.27 -11.93
N ASP A 35 -17.06 -12.81 -12.30
CA ASP A 35 -16.73 -14.23 -12.13
C ASP A 35 -16.39 -14.57 -10.67
N ILE A 36 -16.13 -13.54 -9.84
CA ILE A 36 -15.55 -13.71 -8.51
C ILE A 36 -16.54 -13.36 -7.42
N THR A 37 -16.93 -14.36 -6.64
CA THR A 37 -17.76 -14.14 -5.46
C THR A 37 -17.06 -13.23 -4.43
N ALA A 38 -17.82 -12.32 -3.83
CA ALA A 38 -17.34 -11.35 -2.86
C ALA A 38 -16.68 -12.00 -1.62
N GLY A 39 -17.06 -13.24 -1.30
CA GLY A 39 -16.50 -14.02 -0.19
C GLY A 39 -15.24 -14.82 -0.52
N SER A 40 -14.70 -14.74 -1.74
CA SER A 40 -13.57 -15.58 -2.16
C SER A 40 -12.28 -15.27 -1.39
N ASP A 41 -11.57 -16.34 -1.02
CA ASP A 41 -10.25 -16.30 -0.37
C ASP A 41 -9.10 -16.23 -1.38
N ARG A 42 -9.41 -16.37 -2.68
CA ARG A 42 -8.42 -16.24 -3.75
C ARG A 42 -7.92 -14.80 -3.82
N LYS A 43 -6.61 -14.67 -4.08
CA LYS A 43 -5.95 -13.39 -4.29
C LYS A 43 -6.10 -12.98 -5.76
N TYR A 44 -6.33 -11.69 -5.95
CA TYR A 44 -6.36 -11.05 -7.26
C TYR A 44 -5.51 -9.79 -7.20
N TRP A 45 -5.06 -9.34 -8.36
CA TRP A 45 -4.33 -8.09 -8.51
C TRP A 45 -5.28 -6.90 -8.51
N TRP A 46 -4.89 -5.88 -7.75
CA TRP A 46 -5.60 -4.62 -7.63
C TRP A 46 -4.67 -3.47 -7.98
N LYS A 47 -5.24 -2.39 -8.51
CA LYS A 47 -4.54 -1.14 -8.81
C LYS A 47 -5.36 0.06 -8.31
N CYS A 48 -4.77 0.93 -7.51
CA CYS A 48 -5.44 2.15 -7.07
C CYS A 48 -5.06 3.31 -7.99
N VAL A 49 -5.99 4.25 -8.21
CA VAL A 49 -5.78 5.43 -9.05
C VAL A 49 -4.84 6.47 -8.41
N ASN A 50 -4.57 6.37 -7.11
CA ASN A 50 -3.80 7.35 -6.36
C ASN A 50 -2.29 7.32 -6.64
N GLY A 51 -1.80 6.32 -7.37
CA GLY A 51 -0.40 6.28 -7.77
C GLY A 51 -0.15 5.27 -8.88
N PRO A 52 0.83 5.55 -9.76
CA PRO A 52 1.08 4.73 -10.94
C PRO A 52 1.54 3.31 -10.59
N ASP A 53 2.20 3.15 -9.43
CA ASP A 53 2.78 1.93 -8.88
C ASP A 53 1.96 1.33 -7.72
N HIS A 54 0.73 1.83 -7.49
CA HIS A 54 -0.16 1.33 -6.44
C HIS A 54 -0.82 0.02 -6.85
N GLU A 55 -0.01 -1.03 -6.96
CA GLU A 55 -0.43 -2.37 -7.38
C GLU A 55 -0.14 -3.38 -6.26
N TRP A 56 -1.12 -4.24 -5.97
CA TRP A 56 -0.99 -5.26 -4.92
C TRP A 56 -1.94 -6.44 -5.11
N GLU A 57 -1.59 -7.56 -4.49
CA GLU A 57 -2.46 -8.72 -4.38
C GLU A 57 -3.22 -8.71 -3.06
N ALA A 58 -4.52 -8.99 -3.12
CA ALA A 58 -5.35 -9.16 -1.94
C ALA A 58 -6.50 -10.13 -2.21
N GLN A 59 -6.97 -10.79 -1.15
CA GLN A 59 -8.14 -11.65 -1.20
C GLN A 59 -9.40 -10.83 -1.53
N ALA A 60 -10.29 -11.37 -2.35
CA ALA A 60 -11.58 -10.76 -2.66
C ALA A 60 -12.36 -10.41 -1.37
N ARG A 61 -12.44 -11.35 -0.41
CA ARG A 61 -13.09 -11.14 0.89
C ARG A 61 -12.48 -10.02 1.74
N SER A 62 -11.17 -9.78 1.62
CA SER A 62 -10.49 -8.73 2.40
C SER A 62 -10.86 -7.35 1.85
N ARG A 63 -11.08 -7.25 0.55
CA ARG A 63 -11.51 -6.01 -0.11
C ARG A 63 -12.97 -5.70 0.10
N THR A 64 -13.84 -6.71 0.08
CA THR A 64 -15.30 -6.56 0.23
C THR A 64 -15.72 -6.49 1.70
N LYS A 65 -15.49 -7.55 2.48
CA LYS A 65 -15.97 -7.69 3.86
C LYS A 65 -15.15 -6.88 4.86
N LYS A 66 -13.81 -6.97 4.76
CA LYS A 66 -12.89 -6.26 5.66
C LYS A 66 -12.56 -4.84 5.19
N LYS A 67 -13.00 -4.45 3.98
CA LYS A 67 -12.78 -3.13 3.38
C LYS A 67 -11.31 -2.68 3.43
N SER A 68 -10.37 -3.61 3.26
CA SER A 68 -8.95 -3.30 3.32
C SER A 68 -8.55 -2.32 2.20
N ARG A 69 -7.79 -1.29 2.56
CA ARG A 69 -7.38 -0.21 1.66
C ARG A 69 -6.10 -0.56 0.87
N CYS A 70 -5.77 0.28 -0.11
CA CYS A 70 -4.49 0.22 -0.81
C CYS A 70 -3.31 0.33 0.18
N PRO A 71 -2.35 -0.61 0.17
CA PRO A 71 -1.24 -0.62 1.12
C PRO A 71 -0.30 0.58 0.95
N CYS A 72 -0.14 1.12 -0.27
CA CYS A 72 0.66 2.32 -0.51
C CYS A 72 -0.01 3.55 0.12
N CYS A 73 -1.32 3.73 -0.11
CA CYS A 73 -2.09 4.84 0.46
C CYS A 73 -2.08 4.87 2.00
N VAL A 74 -2.01 3.70 2.64
CA VAL A 74 -1.98 3.60 4.11
C VAL A 74 -0.57 3.44 4.69
N GLY A 75 0.48 3.64 3.88
CA GLY A 75 1.87 3.62 4.34
C GLY A 75 2.42 2.23 4.73
N ARG A 76 1.79 1.14 4.27
CA ARG A 76 2.24 -0.24 4.52
C ARG A 76 3.12 -0.82 3.41
N LYS A 77 3.16 -0.16 2.24
CA LYS A 77 4.03 -0.50 1.12
C LYS A 77 4.64 0.79 0.59
N VAL A 78 5.93 0.78 0.28
CA VAL A 78 6.61 1.92 -0.34
C VAL A 78 6.12 2.13 -1.77
N SER A 79 6.00 3.38 -2.16
CA SER A 79 5.59 3.85 -3.48
C SER A 79 6.25 5.20 -3.75
N VAL A 80 6.36 5.56 -5.03
CA VAL A 80 6.79 6.89 -5.45
C VAL A 80 5.96 8.03 -4.83
N THR A 81 4.72 7.75 -4.40
CA THR A 81 3.84 8.75 -3.77
C THR A 81 4.01 8.88 -2.26
N ASN A 82 4.79 8.00 -1.62
CA ASN A 82 4.93 7.97 -0.16
C ASN A 82 6.35 7.76 0.37
N SER A 83 7.34 7.59 -0.52
CA SER A 83 8.73 7.38 -0.13
C SER A 83 9.32 8.63 0.54
N LEU A 84 10.32 8.41 1.40
CA LEU A 84 11.04 9.47 2.09
C LEU A 84 11.74 10.40 1.09
N ALA A 85 12.40 9.83 0.08
CA ALA A 85 13.09 10.61 -0.96
C ALA A 85 12.14 11.56 -1.71
N ASN A 86 10.97 11.07 -2.11
CA ASN A 86 10.02 11.85 -2.92
C ASN A 86 9.28 12.90 -2.09
N LEU A 87 8.86 12.56 -0.87
CA LEU A 87 8.08 13.49 -0.03
C LEU A 87 8.95 14.47 0.76
N TYR A 88 10.16 14.08 1.16
CA TYR A 88 11.02 14.86 2.03
C TYR A 88 12.49 14.87 1.56
N PRO A 89 12.79 15.40 0.36
CA PRO A 89 14.13 15.35 -0.23
C PRO A 89 15.20 16.04 0.64
N LYS A 90 14.84 17.06 1.42
CA LYS A 90 15.77 17.71 2.36
C LYS A 90 16.15 16.78 3.50
N ILE A 91 15.20 16.06 4.07
CA ILE A 91 15.44 15.08 5.14
C ILE A 91 16.23 13.89 4.59
N ALA A 92 15.93 13.43 3.37
CA ALA A 92 16.66 12.34 2.72
C ALA A 92 18.16 12.65 2.53
N LYS A 93 18.58 13.92 2.44
CA LYS A 93 20.01 14.30 2.40
C LYS A 93 20.74 14.02 3.71
N GLU A 94 20.02 13.89 4.82
CA GLU A 94 20.58 13.50 6.12
C GLU A 94 20.63 11.98 6.29
N TRP A 95 20.37 11.20 5.23
CA TRP A 95 20.51 9.75 5.28
C TRP A 95 21.97 9.36 5.54
N HIS A 96 22.19 8.47 6.50
CA HIS A 96 23.55 8.06 6.81
C HIS A 96 24.17 7.26 5.64
N PRO A 97 25.40 7.58 5.19
CA PRO A 97 25.98 7.01 3.96
C PRO A 97 26.27 5.50 4.02
N THR A 98 26.60 4.95 5.19
CA THR A 98 27.03 3.54 5.33
C THR A 98 26.20 2.69 6.31
N LYS A 99 25.71 3.27 7.42
CA LYS A 99 25.02 2.53 8.50
C LYS A 99 23.64 1.93 8.14
N ASN A 100 23.03 2.36 7.03
CA ASN A 100 21.76 1.78 6.54
C ASN A 100 21.95 0.62 5.55
N GLY A 101 23.20 0.17 5.34
CA GLY A 101 23.51 -0.90 4.40
C GLY A 101 23.06 -0.54 2.98
N THR A 102 22.25 -1.41 2.38
CA THR A 102 21.75 -1.24 1.01
C THR A 102 20.41 -0.49 0.93
N ILE A 103 19.79 -0.17 2.08
CA ILE A 103 18.50 0.51 2.12
C ILE A 103 18.69 1.97 1.73
N LYS A 104 17.88 2.42 0.77
CA LYS A 104 17.87 3.80 0.27
C LYS A 104 16.61 4.56 0.72
N PRO A 105 16.66 5.90 0.80
CA PRO A 105 15.50 6.72 1.14
C PRO A 105 14.25 6.47 0.26
N GLU A 106 14.43 6.11 -1.01
CA GLU A 106 13.33 5.80 -1.95
C GLU A 106 12.59 4.51 -1.56
N GLN A 107 13.21 3.66 -0.73
CA GLN A 107 12.68 2.36 -0.31
C GLN A 107 12.00 2.42 1.07
N VAL A 108 11.98 3.59 1.70
CA VAL A 108 11.38 3.80 3.03
C VAL A 108 10.17 4.70 2.91
N VAL A 109 9.05 4.28 3.48
CA VAL A 109 7.86 5.13 3.61
C VAL A 109 8.18 6.27 4.58
N ALA A 110 7.91 7.50 4.17
CA ALA A 110 8.26 8.70 4.94
C ALA A 110 7.72 8.68 6.37
N GLY A 111 6.49 8.20 6.56
CA GLY A 111 5.82 8.10 7.86
C GLY A 111 5.90 6.72 8.52
N SER A 112 6.90 5.88 8.22
CA SER A 112 7.01 4.57 8.86
C SER A 112 7.76 4.63 10.19
N ASN A 113 7.53 3.62 11.02
CA ASN A 113 8.28 3.37 12.24
C ASN A 113 9.63 2.68 11.99
N THR A 114 10.09 2.61 10.74
CA THR A 114 11.39 2.03 10.38
C THR A 114 12.50 2.90 10.95
N LYS A 115 13.26 2.37 11.92
CA LYS A 115 14.46 3.02 12.43
C LYS A 115 15.59 2.92 11.40
N VAL A 116 16.19 4.06 11.12
CA VAL A 116 17.30 4.20 10.18
C VAL A 116 18.29 5.21 10.77
N TRP A 117 19.54 5.12 10.34
CA TRP A 117 20.60 6.01 10.74
C TRP A 117 20.57 7.29 9.93
N TRP A 118 20.79 8.39 10.62
CA TRP A 118 20.86 9.74 10.08
C TRP A 118 22.22 10.35 10.40
N LYS A 119 22.62 11.33 9.59
CA LYS A 119 23.83 12.11 9.76
C LYS A 119 23.54 13.58 9.45
N CYS A 120 23.80 14.46 10.42
CA CYS A 120 23.61 15.90 10.21
C CYS A 120 24.57 16.40 9.14
N VAL A 121 24.11 17.29 8.29
CA VAL A 121 24.94 17.95 7.27
C VAL A 121 25.95 18.93 7.87
N ASN A 122 25.72 19.41 9.10
CA ASN A 122 26.53 20.45 9.75
C ASN A 122 27.65 19.90 10.66
N GLY A 123 27.70 18.59 10.91
CA GLY A 123 28.65 17.99 11.83
C GLY A 123 28.92 16.53 11.49
N PRO A 124 30.17 16.12 11.24
CA PRO A 124 30.48 14.76 10.81
C PRO A 124 30.28 13.70 11.90
N ASP A 125 30.16 14.09 13.15
CA ASP A 125 29.94 13.26 14.35
C ASP A 125 28.48 13.20 14.80
N HIS A 126 27.63 14.09 14.26
CA HIS A 126 26.21 14.15 14.58
C HIS A 126 25.45 13.02 13.86
N GLU A 127 25.41 11.86 14.49
CA GLU A 127 24.74 10.68 13.97
C GLU A 127 23.72 10.15 14.99
N TRP A 128 22.54 9.75 14.52
CA TRP A 128 21.49 9.23 15.40
C TRP A 128 20.64 8.21 14.66
N GLU A 129 20.01 7.31 15.41
CA GLU A 129 19.07 6.31 14.89
C GLU A 129 17.66 6.63 15.38
N ILE A 130 16.75 6.92 14.46
CA ILE A 130 15.35 7.20 14.78
C ILE A 130 14.46 6.84 13.59
N SER A 131 13.14 6.74 13.82
CA SER A 131 12.20 6.43 12.75
C SER A 131 12.07 7.56 11.73
N SER A 132 11.79 7.20 10.47
CA SER A 132 11.45 8.18 9.43
C SER A 132 10.22 9.01 9.80
N GLN A 133 9.23 8.42 10.48
CA GLN A 133 8.06 9.12 10.98
C GLN A 133 8.43 10.32 11.87
N ILE A 134 9.32 10.13 12.84
CA ILE A 134 9.72 11.21 13.76
C ILE A 134 10.46 12.32 13.00
N ARG A 135 11.31 11.95 12.04
CA ARG A 135 12.05 12.93 11.23
C ARG A 135 11.16 13.78 10.33
N THR A 136 10.10 13.18 9.81
CA THR A 136 9.19 13.84 8.86
C THR A 136 8.01 14.55 9.52
N GLY A 137 7.84 14.41 10.84
CA GLY A 137 6.74 15.01 11.60
C GLY A 137 5.37 14.38 11.29
N LYS A 138 5.35 13.10 10.89
CA LYS A 138 4.12 12.37 10.54
C LYS A 138 3.51 11.57 11.69
#